data_AF-A0A6I3KA99-F1
#
_entry.id   AF-A0A6I3KA99-F1
#
_cell.length_a   1.000
_cell.length_b   1.000
_cell.length_c   1.000
_cell.angle_alpha   90.00
_cell.angle_beta   90.00
_cell.angle_gamma   90.00
#
_symmetry.space_group_name_H-M   'P 1'
#
loop_
_entity.id
_entity.type
_entity.pdbx_description
1 polymer ?
#
loop_
_entity_poly.entity_id
_entity_poly.type
_entity_poly.pdbx_seq_one_letter_code
_entity_poly.pdbx_strand_id
1 'polypeptide(L)' 'MFLIAHIANKAKAPRIRRQLKAQGFGYNRTRGEWVKNCMTLRGVRLDLPRARTIDGATIEMRTGEEMHAIINAAIAGA' A
#
# COMPACT_ATOMS: atom_id res chain seq x y z
N MET A 1 11.11 -0.18 0.11
CA MET A 1 10.07 -0.50 -0.90
C MET A 1 8.71 -0.29 -0.28
N PHE A 2 7.69 0.00 -1.08
CA PHE A 2 6.32 0.20 -0.61
C PHE A 2 5.36 -0.72 -1.36
N LEU A 3 4.31 -1.18 -0.69
CA LEU A 3 3.14 -1.76 -1.33
C LEU A 3 2.03 -0.73 -1.30
N ILE A 4 1.41 -0.48 -2.45
CA ILE A 4 0.22 0.35 -2.59
C ILE A 4 -0.94 -0.58 -2.95
N ALA A 5 -2.05 -0.46 -2.23
CA ALA A 5 -3.24 -1.25 -2.48
C ALA A 5 -4.44 -0.36 -2.86
N HIS A 6 -5.11 -0.73 -3.93
CA HIS A 6 -6.33 -0.11 -4.43
C HIS A 6 -7.48 -1.10 -4.34
N ILE A 7 -8.59 -0.69 -3.73
CA ILE A 7 -9.79 -1.54 -3.62
C ILE A 7 -10.54 -1.49 -4.95
N ALA A 8 -10.47 -2.56 -5.72
CA ALA A 8 -11.18 -2.70 -6.99
C ALA A 8 -12.67 -2.98 -6.76
N ASN A 9 -13.01 -3.80 -5.75
CA ASN A 9 -14.40 -4.16 -5.44
C ASN A 9 -14.98 -3.28 -4.33
N LYS A 10 -15.69 -2.21 -4.70
CA LYS A 10 -16.31 -1.28 -3.75
C LYS A 10 -17.39 -1.91 -2.87
N ALA A 11 -18.14 -2.90 -3.38
CA ALA A 11 -19.19 -3.58 -2.61
C ALA A 11 -18.63 -4.35 -1.41
N LYS A 12 -17.40 -4.86 -1.52
CA LYS A 12 -16.69 -5.56 -0.44
C LYS A 12 -15.70 -4.67 0.33
N ALA A 13 -15.69 -3.36 0.09
CA ALA A 13 -14.69 -2.45 0.64
C ALA A 13 -14.51 -2.56 2.17
N PRO A 14 -15.55 -2.65 3.02
CA PRO A 14 -15.35 -2.76 4.47
C PRO A 14 -14.53 -3.99 4.87
N ARG A 15 -14.79 -5.14 4.24
CA ARG A 15 -14.04 -6.39 4.47
C ARG A 15 -12.59 -6.26 4.00
N ILE A 16 -12.39 -5.73 2.80
CA ILE A 16 -11.06 -5.57 2.20
C ILE A 16 -10.21 -4.60 3.03
N ARG A 17 -10.79 -3.50 3.53
CA ARG A 17 -10.11 -2.57 4.46
C ARG A 17 -9.65 -3.26 5.74
N ARG A 18 -10.46 -4.17 6.30
CA ARG A 18 -10.06 -4.96 7.50
C ARG A 18 -8.88 -5.88 7.18
N GLN A 19 -8.91 -6.54 6.02
CA GLN A 19 -7.80 -7.40 5.57
C GLN A 19 -6.52 -6.61 5.35
N LEU A 20 -6.61 -5.44 4.70
CA LEU A 20 -5.48 -4.52 4.52
C LEU A 20 -4.88 -4.07 5.85
N LYS A 21 -5.71 -3.69 6.83
CA LYS A 21 -5.23 -3.36 8.18
C LYS A 21 -4.54 -4.54 8.86
N ALA A 22 -5.13 -5.74 8.78
CA ALA A 22 -4.53 -6.95 9.37
C ALA A 22 -3.17 -7.30 8.74
N GLN A 23 -2.96 -6.90 7.48
CA GLN A 23 -1.71 -7.05 6.74
C GLN A 23 -0.72 -5.90 7.00
N GLY A 24 -1.06 -4.90 7.82
CA GLY A 24 -0.20 -3.78 8.19
C GLY A 24 -0.22 -2.59 7.22
N PHE A 25 -1.23 -2.47 6.36
CA PHE A 25 -1.40 -1.27 5.53
C PHE A 25 -2.00 -0.12 6.34
N GLY A 26 -1.40 1.07 6.21
CA GLY A 26 -1.98 2.34 6.64
C GLY A 26 -2.76 3.01 5.52
N TYR A 27 -3.80 3.77 5.85
CA TYR A 27 -4.57 4.53 4.85
C TYR A 27 -4.05 5.96 4.75
N ASN A 28 -3.59 6.36 3.56
CA ASN A 28 -3.24 7.73 3.24
C ASN A 28 -4.50 8.47 2.75
N ARG A 29 -5.04 9.35 3.59
CA ARG A 29 -6.26 10.11 3.27
C ARG A 29 -6.06 11.09 2.12
N THR A 30 -4.91 11.77 2.06
CA THR A 30 -4.61 12.77 1.04
C THR A 30 -4.61 12.16 -0.36
N ARG A 31 -4.15 10.90 -0.48
CA ARG A 31 -4.05 10.20 -1.76
C ARG A 31 -5.16 9.18 -2.02
N GLY A 32 -5.99 8.89 -1.02
CA GLY A 32 -7.05 7.89 -1.13
C GLY A 32 -6.56 6.45 -1.24
N GLU A 33 -5.33 6.16 -0.79
CA GLU A 33 -4.62 4.89 -1.04
C GLU A 33 -4.24 4.16 0.24
N TRP A 34 -4.09 2.83 0.16
CA TRP A 34 -3.55 2.01 1.25
C TRP A 34 -2.07 1.74 1.01
N VAL A 35 -1.21 2.02 1.99
CA VAL A 35 0.25 1.95 1.84
C VAL A 35 0.84 1.10 2.98
N LYS A 36 1.72 0.16 2.63
CA LYS A 36 2.57 -0.58 3.58
C LYS A 36 4.03 -0.31 3.24
N ASN A 37 4.80 0.15 4.22
CA ASN A 37 6.26 0.23 4.07
C ASN A 37 6.85 -1.18 4.25
N CYS A 38 7.51 -1.67 3.19
CA CYS A 38 8.28 -2.89 3.21
C CYS A 38 9.75 -2.51 3.39
N MET A 39 10.12 -2.07 4.60
CA MET A 39 11.53 -1.90 4.94
C MET A 39 12.18 -3.28 5.02
N THR A 40 13.20 -3.50 4.21
CA THR A 40 14.20 -4.54 4.45
C THR A 40 15.07 -4.06 5.61
N LEU A 41 14.77 -4.46 6.84
CA LEU A 41 15.74 -4.38 7.94
C LEU A 41 16.96 -5.19 7.50
N ARG A 42 18.05 -4.50 7.14
CA ARG A 42 19.38 -5.03 6.79
C ARG A 42 19.38 -6.49 6.29
N GLY A 43 18.95 -6.71 5.05
CA GLY A 43 19.07 -8.01 4.38
C GLY A 43 17.94 -9.02 4.64
N VAL A 44 16.99 -8.76 5.55
CA VAL A 44 15.85 -9.65 5.77
C VAL A 44 14.61 -9.09 5.07
N ARG A 45 14.10 -9.84 4.07
CA ARG A 45 12.78 -9.61 3.46
C ARG A 45 11.68 -9.95 4.47
N LEU A 46 11.46 -9.05 5.44
CA LEU A 46 10.32 -9.16 6.33
C LEU A 46 9.04 -8.85 5.52
N ASP A 47 8.11 -9.81 5.51
CA ASP A 47 6.69 -9.65 5.18
C ASP A 47 6.20 -9.55 3.72
N LEU A 48 7.06 -9.77 2.72
CA LEU A 48 6.65 -9.63 1.31
C LEU A 48 5.62 -10.65 0.73
N PRO A 49 5.46 -11.91 1.20
CA PRO A 49 4.62 -12.87 0.46
C PRO A 49 3.12 -12.79 0.75
N ARG A 50 2.68 -12.51 1.99
CA ARG A 50 1.25 -12.58 2.35
C ARG A 50 0.43 -11.38 1.90
N ALA A 51 1.07 -10.23 1.71
CA ALA A 51 0.39 -8.97 1.43
C ALA A 51 0.05 -8.78 -0.05
N ARG A 52 0.53 -9.62 -0.97
CA ARG A 52 0.28 -9.43 -2.43
C ARG A 52 -1.07 -9.94 -2.91
N THR A 53 -1.78 -10.73 -2.12
CA THR A 53 -3.01 -11.39 -2.54
C THR A 53 -4.15 -11.10 -1.57
N ILE A 54 -4.86 -9.99 -1.80
CA ILE A 54 -6.13 -9.69 -1.13
C ILE A 54 -7.21 -9.66 -2.20
N ASP A 55 -8.14 -10.61 -2.13
CA ASP A 55 -9.27 -10.67 -3.07
C ASP A 55 -10.07 -9.36 -3.06
N GLY A 56 -10.26 -8.77 -4.24
CA GLY A 56 -10.91 -7.47 -4.41
C GLY A 56 -10.02 -6.24 -4.22
N ALA A 57 -8.71 -6.41 -4.00
CA ALA A 57 -7.72 -5.31 -4.04
C ALA A 57 -6.57 -5.62 -5.01
N THR A 58 -6.22 -4.64 -5.85
CA THR A 58 -4.98 -4.66 -6.62
C THR A 58 -3.85 -4.14 -5.75
N ILE A 59 -2.72 -4.85 -5.74
CA ILE A 59 -1.58 -4.54 -4.87
C ILE A 59 -0.33 -4.43 -5.71
N GLU A 60 0.27 -3.25 -5.68
CA GLU A 60 1.40 -2.88 -6.51
C GLU A 60 2.62 -2.62 -5.64
N MET A 61 3.77 -3.07 -6.12
CA MET A 61 5.05 -2.81 -5.47
C MET A 61 5.69 -1.59 -6.11
N ARG A 62 6.22 -0.71 -5.26
CA ARG A 62 6.94 0.49 -5.64
C ARG A 62 8.28 0.57 -4.92
N THR A 63 9.27 1.16 -5.58
CA THR A 63 10.56 1.47 -4.97
C THR A 63 10.44 2.65 -4.01
N GLY A 64 11.51 2.93 -3.26
CA GLY A 64 11.55 4.13 -2.42
C GLY A 64 11.49 5.41 -3.26
N GLU A 65 12.25 5.46 -4.34
CA GLU A 65 12.31 6.59 -5.27
C GLU A 65 10.95 6.90 -5.90
N GLU A 66 10.26 5.86 -6.39
CA GLU A 66 8.90 6.02 -6.94
C GLU A 66 7.95 6.59 -5.90
N MET A 67 8.01 6.12 -4.64
CA MET A 67 7.15 6.62 -3.59
C MET A 67 7.46 8.08 -3.25
N HIS A 68 8.75 8.45 -3.19
CA HIS A 68 9.19 9.83 -2.98
C HIS A 68 8.70 10.75 -4.11
N ALA A 69 8.81 10.33 -5.37
CA ALA A 69 8.30 11.09 -6.50
C ALA A 69 6.80 11.35 -6.40
N ILE A 70 6.00 10.34 -6.01
CA ILE A 70 4.55 10.52 -5.88
C ILE A 70 4.20 11.40 -4.67
N ILE A 71 4.95 11.34 -3.56
CA ILE A 71 4.76 12.26 -2.43
C ILE A 71 5.06 13.71 -2.85
N ASN A 72 6.16 13.94 -3.56
CA ASN A 72 6.54 15.27 -4.03
C ASN A 72 5.51 15.83 -5.02
N ALA A 73 5.02 15.01 -5.95
CA ALA A 73 3.95 15.40 -6.87
C ALA A 73 2.65 15.76 -6.14
N ALA A 74 2.29 15.03 -5.09
CA ALA A 74 1.10 15.32 -4.28
C ALA A 74 1.24 16.61 -3.46
N ILE A 75 2.45 16.97 -3.03
CA ILE A 75 2.73 18.24 -2.32
C ILE A 75 2.73 19.41 -3.30
N ALA A 76 3.34 19.25 -4.48
CA ALA A 76 3.46 20.33 -5.46
C ALA A 76 2.13 20.72 -6.13
N GLY A 77 1.14 19.82 -6.11
CA GLY A 77 -0.20 20.07 -6.64
C GLY A 77 -1.27 20.44 -5.60
N ALA A 78 -0.90 20.63 -4.33
CA ALA A 78 -1.80 20.94 -3.21
C ALA A 78 -1.80 22.43 -2.84
#